data_AF-H1V538-F1
#
_entry.id   AF-H1V538-F1
#
_cell.length_a   1.000
_cell.length_b   1.000
_cell.length_c   1.000
_cell.angle_alpha   90.00
_cell.angle_beta   90.00
_cell.angle_gamma   90.00
#
_symmetry.space_group_name_H-M   'P 1'
#
loop_
_entity.id
_entity.type
_entity.pdbx_description
1 polymer ?
#
loop_
_entity_poly.entity_id
_entity_poly.type
_entity_poly.pdbx_seq_one_letter_code
_entity_poly.pdbx_strand_id
1 'polypeptide(L)'
;MKTSTVLDKPSYHRLSEEKEEDEEENSPNLAGKTGGDNSSWHLGWPAINLKDDPLDSDEQAANEGRLARDLRNSRTAVRIWRLVSMALAAALTVSCFLLLSRHDDGPCKADYPQPAEGTDNVLKWMKEAEVADGHFWCGSTIAEAKHRGCTFDKLHNRWMSPVCEPDFEPAKKAVFEALGGGGSGSGGGDGSVGGSGSGGDGSDGGAVPEFRFYRDDDGKPGARISDEELDELEVLTPAWTTVGHHMTHCMYLLLQAAAALNLGTKADMVVHAWEHAKHCATVILNETRRSPAWDDVASFGHTQSGVCW
;
A
#
# COMPACT_ATOMS: atom_id res chain seq x y z
N MET A 1 -16.35 27.18 -36.21
CA MET A 1 -15.03 26.82 -36.81
C MET A 1 -13.96 27.74 -36.25
N LYS A 2 -13.16 27.26 -35.29
CA LYS A 2 -11.70 27.40 -35.23
C LYS A 2 -11.19 26.69 -33.96
N THR A 3 -10.05 26.06 -34.14
CA THR A 3 -9.50 24.91 -33.44
C THR A 3 -8.53 25.29 -32.33
N SER A 4 -8.52 24.44 -31.29
CA SER A 4 -7.41 23.91 -30.48
C SER A 4 -6.03 24.56 -30.56
N THR A 5 -5.39 24.74 -29.39
CA THR A 5 -4.00 24.33 -29.19
C THR A 5 -3.76 23.89 -27.75
N VAL A 6 -3.30 22.65 -27.62
CA VAL A 6 -2.72 21.96 -26.46
C VAL A 6 -1.32 22.53 -26.19
N LEU A 7 -0.95 22.67 -24.92
CA LEU A 7 0.34 23.21 -24.48
C LEU A 7 1.16 22.08 -23.84
N ASP A 8 2.25 21.70 -24.51
CA ASP A 8 3.25 20.73 -24.07
C ASP A 8 4.09 21.28 -22.90
N LYS A 9 4.51 20.40 -21.99
CA LYS A 9 5.46 20.70 -20.90
C LYS A 9 6.91 20.42 -21.32
N PRO A 10 7.90 21.15 -20.77
CA PRO A 10 9.31 20.96 -21.10
C PRO A 10 9.96 19.84 -20.27
N SER A 11 10.91 19.18 -20.89
CA SER A 11 11.80 18.16 -20.32
C SER A 11 13.19 18.76 -20.10
N TYR A 12 13.80 18.55 -18.94
CA TYR A 12 15.23 18.78 -18.72
C TYR A 12 15.88 17.62 -17.96
N HIS A 13 17.00 17.17 -18.54
CA HIS A 13 18.07 16.33 -18.00
C HIS A 13 18.76 16.95 -16.77
N ARG A 14 19.32 16.12 -15.85
CA ARG A 14 20.80 15.95 -15.70
C ARG A 14 21.21 14.79 -14.76
N LEU A 15 22.40 14.29 -15.06
CA LEU A 15 23.20 13.18 -14.52
C LEU A 15 23.68 13.30 -13.07
N SER A 16 24.04 12.10 -12.57
CA SER A 16 25.21 11.65 -11.77
C SER A 16 25.14 11.57 -10.23
N GLU A 17 24.94 10.33 -9.79
CA GLU A 17 25.69 9.51 -8.81
C GLU A 17 26.98 10.10 -8.18
N GLU A 18 27.07 9.90 -6.87
CA GLU A 18 28.27 9.46 -6.12
C GLU A 18 27.78 8.32 -5.20
N LYS A 19 28.20 7.04 -5.32
CA LYS A 19 29.48 6.36 -5.05
C LYS A 19 29.60 5.81 -3.61
N GLU A 20 29.95 4.51 -3.55
CA GLU A 20 30.56 3.74 -2.42
C GLU A 20 29.62 3.37 -1.25
N GLU A 21 29.62 2.16 -0.67
CA GLU A 21 30.71 1.20 -0.44
C GLU A 21 30.14 -0.21 -0.15
N ASP A 22 30.87 -1.25 -0.54
CA ASP A 22 30.59 -2.67 -0.29
C ASP A 22 30.96 -3.07 1.15
N GLU A 23 30.02 -3.67 1.90
CA GLU A 23 30.33 -4.41 3.14
C GLU A 23 29.94 -5.89 3.00
N GLU A 24 30.98 -6.71 2.88
CA GLU A 24 31.00 -8.16 2.92
C GLU A 24 31.27 -8.60 4.37
N GLU A 25 30.28 -9.15 5.08
CA GLU A 25 30.53 -9.89 6.33
C GLU A 25 29.74 -11.21 6.41
N ASN A 26 30.49 -12.28 6.17
CA ASN A 26 30.83 -13.30 7.16
C ASN A 26 29.66 -13.96 7.95
N SER A 27 29.23 -15.13 7.49
CA SER A 27 28.39 -16.05 8.28
C SER A 27 29.19 -17.30 8.72
N PRO A 28 29.12 -17.69 10.01
CA PRO A 28 29.96 -18.75 10.55
C PRO A 28 29.38 -20.15 10.36
N ASN A 29 30.32 -21.09 10.24
CA ASN A 29 30.16 -22.53 10.24
C ASN A 29 29.30 -23.06 11.40
N LEU A 30 28.30 -23.89 11.08
CA LEU A 30 27.75 -24.88 12.00
C LEU A 30 27.89 -26.29 11.39
N ALA A 31 28.78 -27.06 12.00
CA ALA A 31 29.00 -28.46 11.72
C ALA A 31 27.84 -29.31 12.28
N GLY A 32 27.33 -30.23 11.47
CA GLY A 32 26.37 -31.26 11.87
C GLY A 32 26.33 -32.44 10.89
N LYS A 33 26.97 -33.55 11.30
CA LYS A 33 26.82 -34.94 10.80
C LYS A 33 25.35 -35.31 10.50
N THR A 34 24.94 -36.21 9.60
CA THR A 34 25.52 -37.40 8.94
C THR A 34 24.50 -37.96 7.95
N GLY A 35 24.97 -38.60 6.87
CA GLY A 35 24.35 -39.79 6.29
C GLY A 35 23.58 -39.62 4.97
N GLY A 36 23.93 -40.43 3.97
CA GLY A 36 22.99 -40.81 2.91
C GLY A 36 23.49 -40.66 1.47
N ASP A 37 24.05 -41.75 0.96
CA ASP A 37 23.89 -42.28 -0.40
C ASP A 37 24.57 -41.62 -1.61
N ASN A 38 25.65 -42.30 -2.01
CA ASN A 38 26.29 -42.31 -3.32
C ASN A 38 25.30 -42.66 -4.45
N SER A 39 25.21 -41.82 -5.48
CA SER A 39 24.99 -42.30 -6.85
C SER A 39 25.93 -41.61 -7.83
N SER A 40 26.81 -42.43 -8.40
CA SER A 40 27.90 -42.09 -9.30
C SER A 40 27.41 -42.15 -10.75
N TRP A 41 27.37 -41.02 -11.45
CA TRP A 41 27.16 -40.96 -12.89
C TRP A 41 28.50 -40.83 -13.61
N HIS A 42 29.02 -41.95 -14.12
CA HIS A 42 30.15 -41.95 -15.07
C HIS A 42 29.61 -41.94 -16.50
N LEU A 43 29.75 -40.80 -17.20
CA LEU A 43 29.60 -40.71 -18.64
C LEU A 43 30.97 -40.96 -19.29
N GLY A 44 31.19 -42.19 -19.74
CA GLY A 44 32.34 -42.58 -20.53
C GLY A 44 32.22 -42.09 -21.98
N TRP A 45 33.20 -41.30 -22.44
CA TRP A 45 33.39 -40.99 -23.85
C TRP A 45 34.35 -42.00 -24.47
N PRO A 46 34.02 -42.65 -25.59
CA PRO A 46 34.95 -43.55 -26.26
C PRO A 46 35.99 -42.74 -27.05
N ALA A 47 37.26 -43.01 -26.79
CA ALA A 47 38.38 -42.53 -27.59
C ALA A 47 38.36 -43.23 -28.96
N ILE A 48 38.02 -42.49 -30.02
CA ILE A 48 38.13 -42.96 -31.40
C ILE A 48 39.56 -42.72 -31.86
N ASN A 49 40.33 -43.81 -32.01
CA ASN A 49 41.63 -43.81 -32.68
C ASN A 49 41.38 -43.78 -34.20
N LEU A 50 41.46 -42.59 -34.80
CA LEU A 50 41.42 -42.41 -36.25
C LEU A 50 42.85 -42.65 -36.79
N LYS A 51 43.02 -43.68 -37.62
CA LYS A 51 44.23 -43.87 -38.43
C LYS A 51 44.07 -43.02 -39.69
N ASP A 52 44.96 -42.05 -39.87
CA ASP A 52 45.01 -41.22 -41.07
C ASP A 52 45.68 -41.99 -42.21
N ASP A 53 44.87 -42.38 -43.22
CA ASP A 53 45.40 -42.81 -44.51
C ASP A 53 45.85 -41.57 -45.32
N PRO A 54 47.03 -41.58 -45.97
CA PRO A 54 47.52 -40.45 -46.73
C PRO A 54 46.67 -40.25 -48.00
N LEU A 55 45.87 -39.18 -47.99
CA LEU A 55 45.03 -38.79 -49.12
C LEU A 55 45.84 -38.21 -50.28
N ASP A 56 45.34 -38.48 -51.48
CA ASP A 56 45.91 -38.15 -52.78
C ASP A 56 46.02 -36.62 -52.99
N SER A 57 47.16 -36.14 -53.46
CA SER A 57 47.54 -34.71 -53.42
C SER A 57 46.65 -33.78 -54.26
N ASP A 58 45.94 -34.34 -55.24
CA ASP A 58 45.14 -33.56 -56.17
C ASP A 58 43.73 -33.25 -55.62
N GLU A 59 43.17 -34.09 -54.73
CA GLU A 59 41.94 -33.76 -53.99
C GLU A 59 42.18 -32.74 -52.88
N GLN A 60 43.41 -32.67 -52.37
CA GLN A 60 43.80 -31.73 -51.32
C GLN A 60 43.71 -30.27 -51.80
N ALA A 61 44.11 -29.97 -53.04
CA ALA A 61 44.05 -28.62 -53.60
C ALA A 61 42.59 -28.13 -53.83
N ALA A 62 41.69 -29.02 -54.24
CA ALA A 62 40.27 -28.68 -54.43
C ALA A 62 39.55 -28.44 -53.07
N ASN A 63 39.90 -29.24 -52.06
CA ASN A 63 39.36 -29.10 -50.70
C ASN A 63 39.89 -27.85 -49.99
N GLU A 64 41.14 -27.44 -50.21
CA GLU A 64 41.68 -26.19 -49.67
C GLU A 64 40.91 -24.96 -50.19
N GLY A 65 40.50 -24.95 -51.46
CA GLY A 65 39.67 -23.89 -52.02
C GLY A 65 38.27 -23.80 -51.41
N ARG A 66 37.68 -24.95 -51.03
CA ARG A 66 36.37 -25.01 -50.36
C ARG A 66 36.48 -24.57 -48.90
N LEU A 67 37.49 -25.06 -48.18
CA LEU A 67 37.77 -24.71 -46.79
C LEU A 67 38.10 -23.21 -46.64
N ALA A 68 38.89 -22.63 -47.55
CA ALA A 68 39.19 -21.21 -47.54
C ALA A 68 37.94 -20.34 -47.78
N ARG A 69 36.98 -20.82 -48.59
CA ARG A 69 35.69 -20.16 -48.82
C ARG A 69 34.79 -20.25 -47.57
N ASP A 70 34.74 -21.41 -46.94
CA ASP A 70 33.96 -21.63 -45.72
C ASP A 70 34.53 -20.85 -44.52
N LEU A 71 35.86 -20.75 -44.40
CA LEU A 71 36.52 -19.91 -43.40
C LEU A 71 36.29 -18.40 -43.65
N ARG A 72 36.15 -17.99 -44.92
CA ARG A 72 35.82 -16.59 -45.25
C ARG A 72 34.36 -16.28 -44.91
N ASN A 73 33.45 -17.21 -45.20
CA ASN A 73 32.04 -17.12 -44.84
C ASN A 73 31.82 -17.20 -43.32
N SER A 74 32.62 -17.98 -42.59
CA SER A 74 32.55 -18.05 -41.13
C SER A 74 33.05 -16.75 -40.50
N ARG A 75 34.10 -16.12 -41.05
CA ARG A 75 34.57 -14.81 -40.58
C ARG A 75 33.54 -13.70 -40.79
N THR A 76 32.83 -13.68 -41.91
CA THR A 76 31.76 -12.70 -42.13
C THR A 76 30.56 -12.98 -41.22
N ALA A 77 30.18 -14.24 -41.05
CA ALA A 77 29.12 -14.63 -40.11
C ALA A 77 29.46 -14.22 -38.66
N VAL A 78 30.69 -14.47 -38.20
CA VAL A 78 31.15 -14.07 -36.86
C VAL A 78 31.15 -12.55 -36.70
N ARG A 79 31.55 -11.78 -37.73
CA ARG A 79 31.48 -10.31 -37.70
C ARG A 79 30.05 -9.81 -37.58
N ILE A 80 29.12 -10.37 -38.37
CA ILE A 80 27.70 -10.03 -38.32
C ILE A 80 27.13 -10.35 -36.94
N TRP A 81 27.41 -11.54 -36.41
CA TRP A 81 26.91 -11.96 -35.10
C TRP A 81 27.44 -11.08 -33.95
N ARG A 82 28.72 -10.66 -34.02
CA ARG A 82 29.28 -9.69 -33.07
C ARG A 82 28.60 -8.33 -33.15
N LEU A 83 28.35 -7.81 -34.35
CA LEU A 83 27.66 -6.52 -34.54
C LEU A 83 26.22 -6.56 -34.00
N VAL A 84 25.47 -7.65 -34.28
CA VAL A 84 24.11 -7.84 -33.76
C VAL A 84 24.11 -7.94 -32.24
N SER A 85 25.05 -8.70 -31.65
CA SER A 85 25.16 -8.85 -30.20
C SER A 85 25.48 -7.53 -29.52
N MET A 86 26.40 -6.73 -30.08
CA MET A 86 26.70 -5.39 -29.56
C MET A 86 25.49 -4.45 -29.67
N ALA A 87 24.72 -4.51 -30.75
CA ALA A 87 23.52 -3.69 -30.92
C ALA A 87 22.42 -4.06 -29.90
N LEU A 88 22.22 -5.35 -29.62
CA LEU A 88 21.26 -5.82 -28.62
C LEU A 88 21.69 -5.46 -27.19
N ALA A 89 22.97 -5.62 -26.87
CA ALA A 89 23.52 -5.21 -25.58
C ALA A 89 23.33 -3.70 -25.37
N ALA A 90 23.60 -2.88 -26.40
CA ALA A 90 23.38 -1.44 -26.36
C ALA A 90 21.90 -1.07 -26.19
N ALA A 91 20.99 -1.79 -26.83
CA ALA A 91 19.55 -1.56 -26.67
C ALA A 91 19.06 -1.91 -25.26
N LEU A 92 19.55 -3.02 -24.69
CA LEU A 92 19.21 -3.44 -23.33
C LEU A 92 19.77 -2.48 -22.28
N THR A 93 21.01 -2.01 -22.44
CA THR A 93 21.57 -1.02 -21.51
C THR A 93 20.80 0.29 -21.57
N VAL A 94 20.42 0.79 -22.76
CA VAL A 94 19.56 1.98 -22.89
C VAL A 94 18.20 1.75 -22.22
N SER A 95 17.57 0.59 -22.43
CA SER A 95 16.28 0.28 -21.82
C SER A 95 16.35 0.17 -20.29
N CYS A 96 17.38 -0.47 -19.74
CA CYS A 96 17.61 -0.51 -18.29
C CYS A 96 17.85 0.91 -17.74
N PHE A 97 18.64 1.73 -18.44
CA PHE A 97 18.90 3.10 -18.01
C PHE A 97 17.62 3.93 -17.98
N LEU A 98 16.73 3.78 -18.96
CA LEU A 98 15.42 4.46 -18.98
C LEU A 98 14.47 3.97 -17.88
N LEU A 99 14.53 2.68 -17.50
CA LEU A 99 13.72 2.14 -16.42
C LEU A 99 14.21 2.59 -15.04
N LEU A 100 15.53 2.59 -14.83
CA LEU A 100 16.15 3.04 -13.58
C LEU A 100 16.03 4.56 -13.41
N SER A 101 16.15 5.34 -14.49
CA SER A 101 15.93 6.79 -14.46
C SER A 101 14.46 7.20 -14.20
N ARG A 102 13.53 6.24 -14.16
CA ARG A 102 12.13 6.46 -13.77
C ARG A 102 11.90 6.29 -12.27
N HIS A 103 12.90 5.81 -11.54
CA HIS A 103 12.86 5.58 -10.11
C HIS A 103 13.82 6.59 -9.46
N ASP A 104 13.32 7.80 -9.20
CA ASP A 104 14.08 8.76 -8.41
C ASP A 104 13.22 9.28 -7.25
N ASP A 105 13.89 9.31 -6.11
CA ASP A 105 13.38 9.49 -4.77
C ASP A 105 12.86 10.92 -4.58
N GLY A 106 11.55 11.04 -4.42
CA GLY A 106 10.97 12.25 -3.85
C GLY A 106 11.41 12.37 -2.38
N PRO A 107 11.83 13.57 -1.92
CA PRO A 107 12.16 13.77 -0.51
C PRO A 107 10.96 13.35 0.31
N CYS A 108 11.18 12.49 1.32
CA CYS A 108 10.21 11.97 2.30
C CYS A 108 8.98 12.89 2.45
N LYS A 109 8.03 12.79 1.51
CA LYS A 109 6.63 12.87 1.85
C LYS A 109 6.49 11.70 2.81
N ALA A 110 5.93 11.93 3.98
CA ALA A 110 5.34 10.82 4.68
C ALA A 110 4.39 10.17 3.66
N ASP A 111 4.83 9.07 3.05
CA ASP A 111 4.10 8.27 2.07
C ASP A 111 2.95 7.60 2.81
N TYR A 112 1.98 8.41 3.21
CA TYR A 112 0.63 7.94 3.10
C TYR A 112 0.35 7.97 1.60
N PRO A 113 0.26 6.81 0.92
CA PRO A 113 -0.21 6.77 -0.44
C PRO A 113 -1.60 7.40 -0.43
N GLN A 114 -1.69 8.65 -0.86
CA GLN A 114 -2.95 9.22 -1.30
C GLN A 114 -3.42 8.26 -2.40
N PRO A 115 -4.60 7.64 -2.27
CA PRO A 115 -5.04 6.67 -3.26
C PRO A 115 -4.97 7.34 -4.64
N ALA A 116 -4.07 6.85 -5.50
CA ALA A 116 -4.03 7.23 -6.91
C ALA A 116 -5.34 6.81 -7.63
N GLU A 117 -6.16 6.01 -6.95
CA GLU A 117 -7.45 5.50 -7.38
C GLU A 117 -8.61 6.33 -6.81
N GLY A 118 -9.11 7.25 -7.64
CA GLY A 118 -10.55 7.35 -7.84
C GLY A 118 -11.31 8.43 -7.08
N THR A 119 -10.93 9.71 -7.23
CA THR A 119 -11.92 10.80 -7.16
C THR A 119 -13.13 10.49 -8.06
N ASP A 120 -12.89 9.83 -9.20
CA ASP A 120 -13.91 9.44 -10.17
C ASP A 120 -14.89 8.40 -9.60
N ASN A 121 -14.46 7.51 -8.71
CA ASN A 121 -15.34 6.52 -8.08
C ASN A 121 -16.17 7.14 -6.95
N VAL A 122 -15.56 8.01 -6.14
CA VAL A 122 -16.28 8.72 -5.07
C VAL A 122 -17.34 9.64 -5.64
N LEU A 123 -17.00 10.46 -6.64
CA LEU A 123 -17.97 11.35 -7.30
C LEU A 123 -19.08 10.57 -8.02
N LYS A 124 -18.75 9.44 -8.63
CA LYS A 124 -19.74 8.55 -9.23
C LYS A 124 -20.70 7.99 -8.18
N TRP A 125 -20.20 7.53 -7.04
CA TRP A 125 -21.04 7.03 -5.95
C TRP A 125 -21.87 8.12 -5.29
N MET A 126 -21.32 9.32 -5.10
CA MET A 126 -22.07 10.49 -4.62
C MET A 126 -23.28 10.76 -5.53
N LYS A 127 -23.10 10.64 -6.84
CA LYS A 127 -24.17 10.81 -7.84
C LYS A 127 -25.17 9.66 -7.86
N GLU A 128 -24.73 8.42 -7.62
CA GLU A 128 -25.64 7.27 -7.49
C GLU A 128 -26.46 7.34 -6.19
N ALA A 129 -25.85 7.80 -5.09
CA ALA A 129 -26.52 8.01 -3.81
C ALA A 129 -27.56 9.14 -3.86
N GLU A 130 -27.38 10.14 -4.72
CA GLU A 130 -28.34 11.23 -4.91
C GLU A 130 -29.73 10.72 -5.35
N VAL A 131 -29.76 9.65 -6.14
CA VAL A 131 -30.98 9.16 -6.79
C VAL A 131 -31.54 7.87 -6.18
N ALA A 132 -30.81 7.25 -5.26
CA ALA A 132 -31.19 5.96 -4.70
C ALA A 132 -32.13 6.13 -3.51
N ASP A 133 -33.30 5.48 -3.58
CA ASP A 133 -34.31 5.55 -2.53
C ASP A 133 -33.76 5.03 -1.19
N GLY A 134 -34.13 5.66 -0.08
CA GLY A 134 -33.61 5.34 1.25
C GLY A 134 -32.18 5.81 1.56
N HIS A 135 -31.50 6.56 0.66
CA HIS A 135 -30.19 7.14 0.94
C HIS A 135 -30.30 8.52 1.61
N PHE A 136 -29.48 8.72 2.64
CA PHE A 136 -29.39 9.99 3.36
C PHE A 136 -28.26 10.84 2.79
N TRP A 137 -28.51 11.46 1.65
CA TRP A 137 -27.55 12.27 0.92
C TRP A 137 -27.54 13.74 1.40
N CYS A 138 -26.35 14.24 1.74
CA CYS A 138 -26.14 15.62 2.21
C CYS A 138 -25.83 16.62 1.09
N GLY A 139 -25.78 16.23 -0.18
CA GLY A 139 -25.44 17.15 -1.26
C GLY A 139 -23.94 17.22 -1.56
N SER A 140 -23.62 17.94 -2.63
CA SER A 140 -22.27 18.14 -3.16
C SER A 140 -21.61 19.41 -2.67
N THR A 141 -22.36 20.28 -1.99
CA THR A 141 -21.87 21.56 -1.45
C THR A 141 -22.24 21.70 0.02
N ILE A 142 -21.51 22.56 0.73
CA ILE A 142 -21.80 22.90 2.14
C ILE A 142 -23.20 23.50 2.27
N ALA A 143 -23.59 24.37 1.33
CA ALA A 143 -24.90 25.01 1.34
C ALA A 143 -26.03 23.98 1.23
N GLU A 144 -25.87 22.96 0.38
CA GLU A 144 -26.81 21.84 0.28
C GLU A 144 -26.84 21.00 1.58
N ALA A 145 -25.68 20.71 2.16
CA ALA A 145 -25.58 19.94 3.40
C ALA A 145 -26.30 20.63 4.56
N LYS A 146 -26.03 21.93 4.76
CA LYS A 146 -26.71 22.76 5.75
C LYS A 146 -28.20 22.87 5.47
N HIS A 147 -28.60 23.08 4.21
CA HIS A 147 -30.01 23.14 3.82
C HIS A 147 -30.77 21.85 4.14
N ARG A 148 -30.09 20.70 4.05
CA ARG A 148 -30.62 19.37 4.38
C ARG A 148 -30.51 19.02 5.86
N GLY A 149 -29.98 19.91 6.70
CA GLY A 149 -29.81 19.68 8.13
C GLY A 149 -28.69 18.71 8.49
N CYS A 150 -27.76 18.45 7.58
CA CYS A 150 -26.56 17.67 7.88
C CYS A 150 -25.55 18.48 8.70
N THR A 151 -24.74 17.80 9.49
CA THR A 151 -23.65 18.38 10.29
C THR A 151 -22.32 17.72 9.93
N PHE A 152 -21.21 18.46 10.03
CA PHE A 152 -19.90 17.87 9.82
C PHE A 152 -19.53 16.97 11.01
N ASP A 153 -19.38 15.67 10.73
CA ASP A 153 -18.95 14.69 11.72
C ASP A 153 -17.43 14.49 11.59
N LYS A 154 -16.70 14.95 12.62
CA LYS A 154 -15.23 14.86 12.66
C LYS A 154 -14.71 13.43 12.74
N LEU A 155 -15.51 12.48 13.21
CA LEU A 155 -15.10 11.09 13.29
C LEU A 155 -15.24 10.40 11.93
N HIS A 156 -16.19 10.80 11.09
CA HIS A 156 -16.33 10.35 9.70
C HIS A 156 -15.56 11.20 8.69
N ASN A 157 -15.10 12.38 9.10
CA ASN A 157 -14.50 13.41 8.23
C ASN A 157 -15.43 13.85 7.08
N ARG A 158 -16.73 14.02 7.35
CA ARG A 158 -17.73 14.37 6.32
C ARG A 158 -19.04 14.91 6.90
N TRP A 159 -19.88 15.48 6.05
CA TRP A 159 -21.24 15.88 6.37
C TRP A 159 -22.17 14.67 6.47
N MET A 160 -22.81 14.50 7.63
CA MET A 160 -23.70 13.37 7.91
C MET A 160 -25.12 13.85 8.24
N SER A 161 -26.09 13.06 7.77
CA SER A 161 -27.50 13.24 8.14
C SER A 161 -27.72 12.80 9.58
N PRO A 162 -28.49 13.56 10.39
CA PRO A 162 -28.82 13.17 11.77
C PRO A 162 -29.61 11.87 11.84
N VAL A 163 -30.26 11.45 10.74
CA VAL A 163 -30.99 10.16 10.68
C VAL A 163 -30.05 8.97 10.80
N CYS A 164 -28.77 9.12 10.47
CA CYS A 164 -27.79 8.03 10.54
C CYS A 164 -27.10 7.94 11.91
N GLU A 165 -27.20 8.96 12.77
CA GLU A 165 -26.50 9.00 14.05
C GLU A 165 -26.82 7.79 14.96
N PRO A 166 -28.09 7.34 15.11
CA PRO A 166 -28.39 6.17 15.93
C PRO A 166 -27.76 4.86 15.42
N ASP A 167 -27.60 4.72 14.11
CA ASP A 167 -27.00 3.54 13.47
C ASP A 167 -25.48 3.48 13.71
N PHE A 168 -24.86 4.63 13.92
CA PHE A 168 -23.42 4.81 14.06
C PHE A 168 -22.91 4.76 15.50
N GLU A 169 -23.81 4.99 16.45
CA GLU A 169 -23.51 5.06 17.86
C GLU A 169 -22.84 3.78 18.41
N PRO A 170 -23.23 2.54 18.01
CA PRO A 170 -22.55 1.33 18.48
C PRO A 170 -21.05 1.30 18.15
N ALA A 171 -20.68 1.67 16.93
CA ALA A 171 -19.28 1.71 16.49
C ALA A 171 -18.49 2.83 17.18
N LYS A 172 -19.13 3.99 17.35
CA LYS A 172 -18.55 5.16 18.03
C LYS A 172 -18.27 4.86 19.50
N LYS A 173 -19.22 4.23 20.18
CA LYS A 173 -19.06 3.78 21.56
C LYS A 173 -17.91 2.77 21.67
N ALA A 174 -17.91 1.74 20.82
CA ALA A 174 -16.88 0.70 20.85
C ALA A 174 -15.47 1.25 20.63
N VAL A 175 -15.27 2.18 19.70
CA VAL A 175 -13.93 2.77 19.46
C VAL A 175 -13.48 3.64 20.63
N PHE A 176 -14.38 4.42 21.25
CA PHE A 176 -14.00 5.25 22.40
C PHE A 176 -13.80 4.45 23.68
N GLU A 177 -14.57 3.38 23.88
CA GLU A 177 -14.31 2.40 24.95
C GLU A 177 -12.92 1.75 24.77
N ALA A 178 -12.50 1.44 23.54
CA ALA A 178 -11.14 0.93 23.30
C ALA A 178 -10.04 1.96 23.61
N LEU A 179 -10.33 3.25 23.48
CA LEU A 179 -9.37 4.33 23.73
C LEU A 179 -9.25 4.77 25.20
N GLY A 180 -10.28 4.54 26.03
CA GLY A 180 -10.31 5.02 27.41
C GLY A 180 -11.03 4.12 28.44
N GLY A 181 -11.51 2.94 28.03
CA GLY A 181 -12.25 1.98 28.85
C GLY A 181 -11.38 0.96 29.57
N GLY A 182 -10.29 1.42 30.21
CA GLY A 182 -9.49 0.62 31.15
C GLY A 182 -10.04 0.65 32.58
N GLY A 183 -11.30 1.03 32.78
CA GLY A 183 -11.97 1.02 34.08
C GLY A 183 -12.62 -0.32 34.39
N SER A 184 -11.84 -1.24 34.97
CA SER A 184 -12.31 -2.25 35.95
C SER A 184 -13.30 -3.32 35.47
N GLY A 185 -12.84 -4.57 35.25
CA GLY A 185 -13.80 -5.67 35.10
C GLY A 185 -13.32 -7.09 34.84
N SER A 186 -12.03 -7.42 34.97
CA SER A 186 -11.59 -8.82 35.04
C SER A 186 -10.99 -9.10 36.41
N GLY A 187 -11.88 -9.11 37.41
CA GLY A 187 -11.60 -9.51 38.78
C GLY A 187 -12.74 -10.39 39.25
N GLY A 188 -12.66 -11.69 38.93
CA GLY A 188 -13.47 -12.70 39.61
C GLY A 188 -13.11 -12.69 41.09
N GLY A 189 -13.98 -12.12 41.90
CA GLY A 189 -13.84 -12.04 43.36
C GLY A 189 -15.23 -11.96 43.97
N ASP A 190 -15.67 -13.09 44.52
CA ASP A 190 -16.91 -13.24 45.26
C ASP A 190 -17.05 -12.21 46.39
N GLY A 191 -18.26 -11.67 46.52
CA GLY A 191 -18.90 -11.32 47.78
C GLY A 191 -18.33 -10.16 48.59
N SER A 192 -18.97 -8.99 48.53
CA SER A 192 -19.56 -8.37 49.73
C SER A 192 -20.39 -7.13 49.42
N VAL A 193 -21.52 -7.06 50.12
CA VAL A 193 -22.52 -6.00 50.11
C VAL A 193 -22.06 -4.85 51.01
N GLY A 194 -22.26 -3.61 50.55
CA GLY A 194 -22.55 -2.47 51.42
C GLY A 194 -21.63 -1.26 51.26
N GLY A 195 -22.22 -0.12 50.90
CA GLY A 195 -21.55 1.18 51.05
C GLY A 195 -22.12 2.28 50.16
N SER A 196 -23.23 2.89 50.58
CA SER A 196 -23.72 4.15 50.01
C SER A 196 -22.78 5.29 50.38
N GLY A 197 -22.10 5.88 49.39
CA GLY A 197 -21.29 7.08 49.53
C GLY A 197 -21.53 8.01 48.34
N SER A 198 -22.28 9.08 48.59
CA SER A 198 -22.51 10.18 47.66
C SER A 198 -21.37 11.19 47.71
N GLY A 199 -21.03 11.78 46.56
CA GLY A 199 -20.36 13.08 46.49
C GLY A 199 -18.88 13.02 46.06
N GLY A 200 -18.67 12.97 44.75
CA GLY A 200 -17.37 13.15 44.12
C GLY A 200 -17.56 13.25 42.62
N ASP A 201 -18.00 14.41 42.15
CA ASP A 201 -17.97 14.83 40.74
C ASP A 201 -16.50 15.00 40.33
N GLY A 202 -15.87 13.86 40.08
CA GLY A 202 -14.56 13.71 39.49
C GLY A 202 -14.71 12.75 38.32
N SER A 203 -15.56 13.14 37.35
CA SER A 203 -15.55 12.56 36.02
C SER A 203 -14.22 12.88 35.36
N ASP A 204 -13.16 12.17 35.75
CA ASP A 204 -12.03 11.88 34.87
C ASP A 204 -12.51 10.80 33.86
N GLY A 205 -13.59 11.16 33.16
CA GLY A 205 -14.14 10.36 32.08
C GLY A 205 -13.12 10.41 30.98
N GLY A 206 -12.57 9.24 30.64
CA GLY A 206 -11.51 9.08 29.65
C GLY A 206 -11.68 10.09 28.51
N ALA A 207 -10.77 11.06 28.46
CA ALA A 207 -10.93 12.22 27.62
C ALA A 207 -11.15 11.76 26.17
N VAL A 208 -12.32 12.06 25.61
CA VAL A 208 -12.60 11.84 24.20
C VAL A 208 -11.45 12.49 23.42
N PRO A 209 -10.78 11.77 22.50
CA PRO A 209 -9.65 12.33 21.77
C PRO A 209 -10.07 13.62 21.08
N GLU A 210 -9.31 14.69 21.28
CA GLU A 210 -9.53 15.93 20.54
C GLU A 210 -9.09 15.73 19.09
N PHE A 211 -10.06 15.68 18.18
CA PHE A 211 -9.84 15.59 16.75
C PHE A 211 -9.49 16.97 16.17
N ARG A 212 -8.29 17.09 15.62
CA ARG A 212 -7.72 18.35 15.12
C ARG A 212 -7.35 18.23 13.66
N PHE A 213 -7.76 19.23 12.87
CA PHE A 213 -7.43 19.34 11.46
C PHE A 213 -6.46 20.49 11.21
N TYR A 214 -5.65 20.36 10.17
CA TYR A 214 -4.67 21.36 9.75
C TYR A 214 -4.76 21.54 8.23
N ARG A 215 -4.53 22.75 7.75
CA ARG A 215 -4.49 23.06 6.31
C ARG A 215 -3.36 22.30 5.64
N ASP A 216 -3.51 22.05 4.35
CA ASP A 216 -2.40 21.59 3.50
C ASP A 216 -1.63 22.80 2.96
N ASP A 217 -0.39 22.96 3.42
CA ASP A 217 0.55 23.96 2.93
C ASP A 217 1.58 23.26 2.02
N ASP A 218 1.20 23.03 0.76
CA ASP A 218 2.00 22.36 -0.27
C ASP A 218 2.40 20.92 0.11
N GLY A 219 1.43 20.11 0.55
CA GLY A 219 1.68 18.72 0.96
C GLY A 219 2.34 18.59 2.34
N LYS A 220 2.22 19.61 3.19
CA LYS A 220 2.69 19.60 4.58
C LYS A 220 1.60 20.14 5.52
N PRO A 221 1.58 19.71 6.79
CA PRO A 221 0.66 20.29 7.78
C PRO A 221 0.94 21.79 7.97
N GLY A 222 -0.09 22.60 7.73
CA GLY A 222 -0.09 24.04 7.92
C GLY A 222 -0.77 24.48 9.21
N ALA A 223 -1.45 25.63 9.15
CA ALA A 223 -2.21 26.16 10.28
C ALA A 223 -3.37 25.25 10.69
N ARG A 224 -3.66 25.20 12.00
CA ARG A 224 -4.83 24.48 12.55
C ARG A 224 -6.12 25.11 12.01
N ILE A 225 -7.04 24.26 11.57
CA ILE A 225 -8.40 24.63 11.16
C ILE A 225 -9.26 24.66 12.43
N SER A 226 -9.96 25.77 12.67
CA SER A 226 -10.93 25.90 13.78
C SER A 226 -12.20 25.10 13.49
N ASP A 227 -13.00 24.82 14.52
CA ASP A 227 -14.25 24.07 14.34
C ASP A 227 -15.25 24.85 13.46
N GLU A 228 -15.33 26.17 13.67
CA GLU A 228 -16.16 27.06 12.88
C GLU A 228 -15.69 27.13 11.41
N GLU A 229 -14.38 27.08 11.18
CA GLU A 229 -13.82 27.05 9.83
C GLU A 229 -14.04 25.69 9.14
N LEU A 230 -13.97 24.60 9.90
CA LEU A 230 -14.19 23.25 9.40
C LEU A 230 -15.62 23.08 8.86
N ASP A 231 -16.59 23.69 9.55
CA ASP A 231 -18.00 23.74 9.13
C ASP A 231 -18.25 24.60 7.87
N GLU A 232 -17.24 25.33 7.40
CA GLU A 232 -17.27 26.15 6.19
C GLU A 232 -16.28 25.66 5.12
N LEU A 233 -15.60 24.52 5.34
CA LEU A 233 -14.62 23.99 4.41
C LEU A 233 -15.31 23.29 3.22
N GLU A 234 -14.87 23.61 1.99
CA GLU A 234 -15.45 23.01 0.78
C GLU A 234 -15.36 21.48 0.83
N VAL A 235 -16.42 20.82 0.32
CA VAL A 235 -16.49 19.36 0.27
C VAL A 235 -15.31 18.82 -0.54
N LEU A 236 -14.61 17.82 0.00
CA LEU A 236 -13.37 17.23 -0.55
C LEU A 236 -12.12 18.12 -0.44
N THR A 237 -12.13 19.20 0.34
CA THR A 237 -10.89 19.93 0.65
C THR A 237 -9.93 19.02 1.44
N PRO A 238 -8.69 18.82 0.98
CA PRO A 238 -7.72 18.03 1.73
C PRO A 238 -7.34 18.73 3.03
N ALA A 239 -7.23 17.95 4.10
CA ALA A 239 -6.77 18.44 5.40
C ALA A 239 -5.87 17.38 6.06
N TRP A 240 -4.85 17.84 6.76
CA TRP A 240 -4.02 17.02 7.62
C TRP A 240 -4.73 16.78 8.96
N THR A 241 -4.45 15.63 9.58
CA THR A 241 -4.87 15.35 10.94
C THR A 241 -3.76 14.64 11.71
N THR A 242 -3.95 14.48 13.01
CA THR A 242 -3.05 13.69 13.86
C THR A 242 -3.15 12.20 13.54
N VAL A 243 -2.05 11.45 13.75
CA VAL A 243 -2.05 9.99 13.61
C VAL A 243 -3.12 9.34 14.49
N GLY A 244 -3.28 9.80 15.73
CA GLY A 244 -4.30 9.26 16.65
C GLY A 244 -5.73 9.43 16.12
N HIS A 245 -6.06 10.57 15.53
CA HIS A 245 -7.36 10.77 14.89
C HIS A 245 -7.50 9.87 13.65
N HIS A 246 -6.51 9.83 12.76
CA HIS A 246 -6.59 8.98 11.56
C HIS A 246 -6.79 7.50 11.94
N MET A 247 -6.06 7.00 12.94
CA MET A 247 -6.22 5.64 13.46
C MET A 247 -7.61 5.41 14.09
N THR A 248 -8.10 6.37 14.86
CA THR A 248 -9.44 6.30 15.47
C THR A 248 -10.54 6.28 14.41
N HIS A 249 -10.41 7.12 13.38
CA HIS A 249 -11.30 7.15 12.21
C HIS A 249 -11.30 5.80 11.48
N CYS A 250 -10.13 5.24 11.15
CA CYS A 250 -10.03 3.96 10.47
C CYS A 250 -10.64 2.81 11.28
N MET A 251 -10.38 2.75 12.59
CA MET A 251 -10.96 1.72 13.46
C MET A 251 -12.48 1.90 13.61
N TYR A 252 -12.94 3.14 13.75
CA TYR A 252 -14.36 3.48 13.81
C TYR A 252 -15.12 3.01 12.56
N LEU A 253 -14.59 3.32 11.37
CA LEU A 253 -15.21 2.91 10.11
C LEU A 253 -15.25 1.38 9.95
N LEU A 254 -14.20 0.67 10.39
CA LEU A 254 -14.20 -0.80 10.42
C LEU A 254 -15.30 -1.36 11.34
N LEU A 255 -15.45 -0.80 12.53
CA LEU A 255 -16.49 -1.18 13.49
C LEU A 255 -17.89 -0.84 12.97
N GLN A 256 -18.04 0.28 12.25
CA GLN A 256 -19.30 0.64 11.60
C GLN A 256 -19.68 -0.36 10.52
N ALA A 257 -18.74 -0.80 9.68
CA ALA A 257 -18.97 -1.85 8.68
C ALA A 257 -19.49 -3.14 9.34
N ALA A 258 -18.85 -3.54 10.43
CA ALA A 258 -19.24 -4.71 11.20
C ALA A 258 -20.63 -4.54 11.83
N ALA A 259 -20.93 -3.37 12.40
CA ALA A 259 -22.24 -3.08 12.97
C ALA A 259 -23.35 -3.13 11.92
N ALA A 260 -23.11 -2.63 10.71
CA ALA A 260 -24.08 -2.70 9.61
C ALA A 260 -24.38 -4.15 9.21
N LEU A 261 -23.34 -4.98 9.08
CA LEU A 261 -23.49 -6.40 8.74
C LEU A 261 -24.17 -7.23 9.84
N ASN A 262 -23.88 -6.95 11.12
CA ASN A 262 -24.37 -7.77 12.24
C ASN A 262 -25.71 -7.29 12.81
N LEU A 263 -25.98 -5.98 12.78
CA LEU A 263 -27.15 -5.36 13.41
C LEU A 263 -28.18 -4.86 12.39
N GLY A 264 -27.86 -4.90 11.09
CA GLY A 264 -28.71 -4.31 10.04
C GLY A 264 -28.79 -2.78 10.13
N THR A 265 -27.79 -2.15 10.75
CA THR A 265 -27.67 -0.69 10.83
C THR A 265 -27.23 -0.11 9.49
N LYS A 266 -27.45 1.19 9.29
CA LYS A 266 -26.93 1.89 8.12
C LYS A 266 -25.41 1.97 8.18
N ALA A 267 -24.77 1.84 7.01
CA ALA A 267 -23.36 2.10 6.84
C ALA A 267 -23.15 3.34 5.97
N ASP A 268 -22.04 4.01 6.19
CA ASP A 268 -21.49 4.92 5.22
C ASP A 268 -20.99 4.13 3.99
N MET A 269 -21.47 4.50 2.80
CA MET A 269 -21.13 3.80 1.56
C MET A 269 -19.62 3.81 1.26
N VAL A 270 -18.89 4.83 1.72
CA VAL A 270 -17.43 4.92 1.51
C VAL A 270 -16.68 3.88 2.35
N VAL A 271 -17.25 3.41 3.46
CA VAL A 271 -16.66 2.34 4.27
C VAL A 271 -16.57 1.02 3.51
N HIS A 272 -17.53 0.77 2.61
CA HIS A 272 -17.58 -0.45 1.80
C HIS A 272 -16.74 -0.37 0.52
N ALA A 273 -16.17 0.81 0.22
CA ALA A 273 -15.28 0.97 -0.92
C ALA A 273 -13.98 0.18 -0.69
N TRP A 274 -13.70 -0.78 -1.57
CA TRP A 274 -12.51 -1.64 -1.47
C TRP A 274 -11.21 -0.84 -1.27
N GLU A 275 -10.97 0.21 -2.05
CA GLU A 275 -9.75 1.01 -1.92
C GLU A 275 -9.68 1.80 -0.61
N HIS A 276 -10.83 2.26 -0.09
CA HIS A 276 -10.86 2.93 1.21
C HIS A 276 -10.63 1.95 2.37
N ALA A 277 -11.22 0.75 2.29
CA ALA A 277 -11.00 -0.32 3.25
C ALA A 277 -9.54 -0.80 3.26
N LYS A 278 -8.94 -0.96 2.08
CA LYS A 278 -7.52 -1.30 1.90
C LYS A 278 -6.59 -0.21 2.45
N HIS A 279 -6.91 1.06 2.23
CA HIS A 279 -6.22 2.19 2.85
C HIS A 279 -6.27 2.12 4.38
N CYS A 280 -7.46 1.98 4.96
CA CYS A 280 -7.63 1.87 6.41
C CYS A 280 -6.84 0.70 7.00
N ALA A 281 -6.90 -0.48 6.38
CA ALA A 281 -6.13 -1.64 6.83
C ALA A 281 -4.61 -1.37 6.78
N THR A 282 -4.13 -0.70 5.73
CA THR A 282 -2.71 -0.38 5.55
C THR A 282 -2.24 0.66 6.58
N VAL A 283 -3.03 1.71 6.83
CA VAL A 283 -2.77 2.71 7.88
C VAL A 283 -2.65 2.02 9.24
N ILE A 284 -3.62 1.19 9.59
CA ILE A 284 -3.64 0.47 10.87
C ILE A 284 -2.42 -0.44 10.99
N LEU A 285 -2.14 -1.26 9.98
CA LEU A 285 -1.01 -2.18 10.00
C LEU A 285 0.33 -1.44 10.09
N ASN A 286 0.51 -0.36 9.34
CA ASN A 286 1.74 0.42 9.37
C ASN A 286 2.01 1.06 10.74
N GLU A 287 0.98 1.61 11.39
CA GLU A 287 1.14 2.16 12.74
C GLU A 287 1.33 1.04 13.78
N THR A 288 0.63 -0.09 13.68
CA THR A 288 0.80 -1.23 14.61
C THR A 288 2.20 -1.86 14.54
N ARG A 289 2.82 -1.89 13.34
CA ARG A 289 4.21 -2.36 13.14
C ARG A 289 5.27 -1.53 13.86
N ARG A 290 4.93 -0.33 14.33
CA ARG A 290 5.83 0.49 15.15
C ARG A 290 5.86 0.07 16.62
N SER A 291 4.96 -0.82 17.04
CA SER A 291 4.99 -1.35 18.40
C SER A 291 6.28 -2.14 18.64
N PRO A 292 7.04 -1.87 19.73
CA PRO A 292 8.23 -2.65 20.05
C PRO A 292 7.91 -4.12 20.35
N ALA A 293 6.65 -4.41 20.71
CA ALA A 293 6.15 -5.76 21.00
C ALA A 293 5.53 -6.44 19.75
N TRP A 294 5.76 -5.92 18.54
CA TRP A 294 5.15 -6.45 17.31
C TRP A 294 5.40 -7.95 17.10
N ASP A 295 6.64 -8.40 17.38
CA ASP A 295 7.04 -9.80 17.25
C ASP A 295 6.99 -10.58 18.57
N ASP A 296 6.50 -9.97 19.66
CA ASP A 296 6.41 -10.63 20.96
C ASP A 296 5.22 -11.61 20.98
N VAL A 297 5.44 -12.80 21.55
CA VAL A 297 4.38 -13.78 21.81
C VAL A 297 3.60 -13.37 23.06
N ALA A 298 2.83 -12.28 22.95
CA ALA A 298 2.11 -11.66 24.06
C ALA A 298 0.59 -11.57 23.84
N SER A 299 0.08 -12.00 22.68
CA SER A 299 -1.35 -12.02 22.36
C SER A 299 -1.91 -13.43 22.35
N PHE A 300 -3.08 -13.62 22.97
CA PHE A 300 -3.83 -14.88 22.92
C PHE A 300 -4.85 -14.87 21.78
N GLY A 301 -4.97 -15.98 21.04
CA GLY A 301 -5.92 -16.15 19.95
C GLY A 301 -6.44 -17.59 19.86
N HIS A 302 -7.58 -17.78 19.20
CA HIS A 302 -8.18 -19.10 18.97
C HIS A 302 -8.16 -19.44 17.48
N THR A 303 -7.86 -20.69 17.15
CA THR A 303 -8.13 -21.22 15.81
C THR A 303 -9.60 -21.59 15.70
N GLN A 304 -10.22 -21.28 14.56
CA GLN A 304 -11.63 -21.58 14.29
C GLN A 304 -11.78 -22.11 12.85
N SER A 305 -12.79 -22.94 12.60
CA SER A 305 -13.16 -23.33 11.24
C SER A 305 -13.83 -22.15 10.52
N GLY A 306 -13.39 -21.85 9.30
CA GLY A 306 -13.97 -20.80 8.49
C GLY A 306 -15.36 -21.15 7.96
N VAL A 307 -16.23 -20.15 7.87
CA VAL A 307 -17.51 -20.20 7.16
C VAL A 307 -17.60 -19.01 6.20
N CYS A 308 -18.15 -19.23 5.01
CA CYS A 308 -18.39 -18.18 4.00
C CYS A 308 -19.88 -18.17 3.64
N TRP A 309 -20.44 -16.99 3.43
CA TRP A 309 -21.83 -16.78 2.96
C TRP A 309 -21.86 -15.84 1.76
#